data_AF-A0A316VJU7-F1
#
_entry.id   AF-A0A316VJU7-F1
#
_cell.length_a   1.000
_cell.length_b   1.000
_cell.length_c   1.000
_cell.angle_alpha   90.00
_cell.angle_beta   90.00
_cell.angle_gamma   90.00
#
_symmetry.space_group_name_H-M   'P 1'
#
loop_
_entity.id
_entity.type
_entity.pdbx_description
1 polymer ?
#
loop_
_entity_poly.entity_id
_entity_poly.type
_entity_poly.pdbx_seq_one_letter_code
_entity_poly.pdbx_strand_id
1 'polypeptide(L)'
;MTSSQDFSSLEGGSSNDSTNALRFLNPASARRTDSPSGTAPPASNSDDRSALAQILNGIADMQRELSRLHIRMDSIEDRNTGMSPAPSPHIRPRPIARQLSSRSIRSTSPDKLASIPSSTTPAHLAQLVNGVSAQPAPILAKEPDLNMWCVVPAGGAGTRLWPLSRESYPKFLLDLVGQGRTLLQSTWDRLLPLSGARQMIIVTGDAHVDGVLDQLPDLPDSNVLAEPSPKESMAAIGLAAAVLLKRDPEAVLGSFAADHIISGRDAFESAVREAVAVARSGYLVTIGIAPSHPSTGFGYIKLGSPLNVQKAPNARIVTEFKEKPDARTASAYLATGNYRWNGGMFVVKAKTLLDLLKASVPELHEGLMKIADAWDVGGQRAKALHDIWPTLPKIAIDHAVAEPAAKAGKVAVIPATFGWDDVGDFSSLADLIPAEKGEARILGDQSLVLTESQAGGLIVPAAGRTVACLGVDDVVVVDTPDALLITTRARSQDVKKIVARCKKQFPQLA
;
A
#
# COMPACT_ATOMS: atom_id res chain seq x y z
N MET A 1 -10.82 22.48 67.54
CA MET A 1 -11.22 21.09 67.81
C MET A 1 -10.63 20.25 66.68
N THR A 2 -9.34 19.91 66.80
CA THR A 2 -8.82 18.62 67.31
C THR A 2 -9.23 17.46 66.39
N SER A 3 -8.35 16.59 65.87
CA SER A 3 -6.89 16.44 65.92
C SER A 3 -6.59 15.15 65.15
N SER A 4 -5.44 15.13 64.44
CA SER A 4 -4.43 14.04 64.43
C SER A 4 -4.82 12.65 63.89
N GLN A 5 -4.00 11.90 63.14
CA GLN A 5 -2.53 11.77 63.03
C GLN A 5 -2.27 10.92 61.74
N ASP A 6 -1.36 11.28 60.82
CA ASP A 6 0.12 11.14 60.83
C ASP A 6 0.58 9.69 60.51
N PHE A 7 1.71 9.33 59.86
CA PHE A 7 2.93 9.97 59.31
C PHE A 7 3.61 8.86 58.43
N SER A 8 4.18 9.12 57.25
CA SER A 8 5.56 9.53 56.90
C SER A 8 6.53 8.43 56.43
N SER A 9 7.23 8.81 55.36
CA SER A 9 8.47 8.36 54.72
C SER A 9 9.61 7.85 55.60
N LEU A 10 10.57 7.13 54.99
CA LEU A 10 12.03 7.26 55.25
C LEU A 10 12.90 6.63 54.13
N GLU A 11 13.91 7.39 53.71
CA GLU A 11 15.17 7.02 53.01
C GLU A 11 16.01 6.05 53.91
N GLY A 12 17.08 5.34 53.56
CA GLY A 12 18.06 5.30 52.47
C GLY A 12 19.41 4.80 53.06
N GLY A 13 20.20 3.99 52.35
CA GLY A 13 21.67 3.92 52.49
C GLY A 13 22.39 2.56 52.78
N SER A 14 23.41 2.28 51.94
CA SER A 14 24.70 1.56 52.22
C SER A 14 24.67 0.01 52.28
N SER A 15 25.56 -0.83 51.73
CA SER A 15 26.91 -0.74 51.11
C SER A 15 27.32 -2.08 50.43
N ASN A 16 28.40 -2.03 49.62
CA ASN A 16 29.38 -3.09 49.25
C ASN A 16 28.95 -4.28 48.37
N ASP A 17 29.78 -4.93 47.56
CA ASP A 17 31.03 -4.65 46.83
C ASP A 17 31.30 -5.92 45.97
N SER A 18 31.93 -5.74 44.80
CA SER A 18 32.90 -6.67 44.18
C SER A 18 32.56 -8.10 43.67
N THR A 19 32.65 -8.22 42.34
CA THR A 19 33.55 -9.10 41.55
C THR A 19 33.43 -10.65 41.53
N ASN A 20 33.36 -11.16 40.28
CA ASN A 20 34.11 -12.27 39.66
C ASN A 20 33.60 -13.74 39.61
N ALA A 21 33.59 -14.22 38.35
CA ALA A 21 34.23 -15.45 37.83
C ALA A 21 33.58 -16.85 38.02
N LEU A 22 33.04 -17.33 36.88
CA LEU A 22 33.35 -18.60 36.20
C LEU A 22 34.37 -19.55 36.87
N ARG A 23 33.99 -20.82 37.10
CA ARG A 23 34.53 -22.03 36.42
C ARG A 23 34.20 -23.36 37.14
N PHE A 24 33.70 -24.30 36.33
CA PHE A 24 34.08 -25.73 36.19
C PHE A 24 33.73 -26.84 37.21
N LEU A 25 33.17 -27.91 36.60
CA LEU A 25 33.43 -29.36 36.73
C LEU A 25 32.86 -30.17 37.92
N ASN A 26 31.81 -30.96 37.60
CA ASN A 26 31.63 -32.43 37.67
C ASN A 26 32.74 -33.29 38.34
N PRO A 27 32.55 -34.61 38.70
CA PRO A 27 31.37 -35.50 38.59
C PRO A 27 31.19 -36.56 39.73
N ALA A 28 30.21 -37.47 39.54
CA ALA A 28 30.15 -38.89 40.01
C ALA A 28 29.84 -39.12 41.52
N SER A 29 29.13 -40.16 41.98
CA SER A 29 28.56 -41.40 41.44
C SER A 29 27.74 -42.08 42.56
N ALA A 30 26.64 -42.78 42.26
CA ALA A 30 26.25 -43.97 43.03
C ALA A 30 25.23 -44.85 42.28
N ARG A 31 25.60 -46.15 42.20
CA ARG A 31 24.83 -47.35 41.82
C ARG A 31 23.78 -47.66 42.93
N ARG A 32 22.78 -48.55 42.88
CA ARG A 32 22.34 -49.70 42.06
C ARG A 32 20.96 -50.19 42.63
N THR A 33 20.36 -51.19 41.96
CA THR A 33 19.36 -52.22 42.42
C THR A 33 17.93 -51.74 42.68
N ASP A 34 16.81 -52.36 42.25
CA ASP A 34 16.49 -53.69 41.70
C ASP A 34 15.19 -53.63 40.84
N SER A 35 14.99 -54.61 39.95
CA SER A 35 13.73 -54.97 39.22
C SER A 35 12.99 -56.08 40.01
N PRO A 36 11.75 -56.56 39.70
CA PRO A 36 11.05 -56.57 38.40
C PRO A 36 9.49 -56.51 38.39
N SER A 37 8.89 -56.24 37.22
CA SER A 37 7.74 -57.00 36.66
C SER A 37 7.31 -56.38 35.33
N GLY A 38 6.92 -57.25 34.40
CA GLY A 38 6.95 -56.97 32.97
C GLY A 38 5.85 -56.10 32.40
N THR A 39 6.16 -55.52 31.24
CA THR A 39 5.29 -55.32 30.07
C THR A 39 6.16 -54.80 28.93
N ALA A 40 5.89 -55.22 27.69
CA ALA A 40 6.70 -54.93 26.50
C ALA A 40 6.84 -53.42 26.23
N PRO A 41 8.00 -52.89 25.78
CA PRO A 41 8.11 -51.50 25.36
C PRO A 41 7.76 -51.35 23.86
N PRO A 42 7.13 -50.23 23.46
CA PRO A 42 6.84 -49.95 22.07
C PRO A 42 8.09 -49.48 21.30
N ALA A 43 8.10 -49.76 20.01
CA ALA A 43 9.10 -49.27 19.06
C ALA A 43 9.12 -47.73 19.03
N SER A 44 10.23 -47.11 19.42
CA SER A 44 10.45 -45.66 19.26
C SER A 44 11.92 -45.23 19.38
N ASN A 45 12.88 -46.04 18.92
CA ASN A 45 14.32 -45.70 19.05
C ASN A 45 15.03 -45.47 17.69
N SER A 46 14.30 -45.47 16.57
CA SER A 46 14.82 -45.15 15.23
C SER A 46 14.60 -43.68 14.85
N ASP A 47 13.49 -43.08 15.25
CA ASP A 47 13.09 -41.75 14.81
C ASP A 47 13.85 -40.63 15.53
N ASP A 48 14.12 -40.78 16.83
CA ASP A 48 14.93 -39.80 17.58
C ASP A 48 16.41 -39.81 17.17
N ARG A 49 16.95 -40.98 16.79
CA ARG A 49 18.31 -41.06 16.23
C ARG A 49 18.39 -40.46 14.82
N SER A 50 17.32 -40.59 14.04
CA SER A 50 17.19 -39.98 12.72
C SER A 50 17.07 -38.45 12.81
N ALA A 51 16.25 -37.94 13.73
CA ALA A 51 16.10 -36.50 13.97
C ALA A 51 17.40 -35.88 14.49
N LEU A 52 18.09 -36.53 15.43
CA LEU A 52 19.38 -36.06 15.93
C LEU A 52 20.46 -36.04 14.81
N ALA A 53 20.47 -37.05 13.94
CA ALA A 53 21.39 -37.11 12.80
C ALA A 53 21.10 -35.99 11.78
N GLN A 54 19.83 -35.68 11.51
CA GLN A 54 19.45 -34.56 10.65
C GLN A 54 19.87 -33.20 11.23
N ILE A 55 19.71 -33.00 12.54
CA ILE A 55 20.14 -31.77 13.22
C ILE A 55 21.67 -31.63 13.17
N LEU A 56 22.41 -32.71 13.44
CA LEU A 56 23.88 -32.69 13.41
C LEU A 56 24.42 -32.46 11.99
N ASN A 57 23.78 -33.02 10.96
CA ASN A 57 24.12 -32.73 9.57
C ASN A 57 23.83 -31.27 9.19
N GLY A 58 22.69 -30.72 9.63
CA GLY A 58 22.35 -29.30 9.41
C GLY A 58 23.34 -28.34 10.08
N ILE A 59 23.86 -28.69 11.27
CA ILE A 59 24.90 -27.91 11.95
C ILE A 59 26.23 -27.98 11.18
N ALA A 60 26.61 -29.17 10.69
CA ALA A 60 27.82 -29.33 9.89
C ALA A 60 27.76 -28.57 8.55
N ASP A 61 26.59 -28.50 7.92
CA ASP A 61 26.37 -27.73 6.69
C ASP A 61 26.45 -26.22 6.92
N MET A 62 25.85 -25.71 8.01
CA MET A 62 26.01 -24.30 8.39
C MET A 62 27.46 -23.94 8.70
N GLN A 63 28.22 -24.81 9.35
CA GLN A 63 29.64 -24.57 9.62
C GLN A 63 30.46 -24.50 8.33
N ARG A 64 30.16 -25.35 7.33
CA ARG A 64 30.81 -25.29 6.00
C ARG A 64 30.49 -24.00 5.25
N GLU A 65 29.24 -23.54 5.30
CA GLU A 65 28.83 -22.26 4.69
C GLU A 65 29.50 -21.07 5.37
N LEU A 66 29.59 -21.05 6.70
CA LEU A 66 30.30 -20.00 7.44
C LEU A 66 31.80 -19.96 7.12
N SER A 67 32.45 -21.12 6.97
CA SER A 67 33.86 -21.17 6.54
C SER A 67 34.05 -20.67 5.10
N ARG A 68 33.13 -20.98 4.17
CA ARG A 68 33.17 -20.46 2.80
C ARG A 68 33.01 -18.94 2.75
N LEU A 69 32.12 -18.39 3.58
CA LEU A 69 31.91 -16.94 3.67
C LEU A 69 33.13 -16.23 4.25
N HIS A 70 33.81 -16.81 5.25
CA HIS A 70 35.06 -16.27 5.79
C HIS A 70 36.16 -16.18 4.73
N ILE A 71 36.40 -17.26 3.98
CA ILE A 71 37.41 -17.29 2.90
C ILE A 71 37.09 -16.23 1.82
N ARG A 72 35.80 -16.02 1.53
CA ARG A 72 35.36 -15.03 0.55
C ARG A 72 35.56 -13.60 1.05
N MET A 73 35.39 -13.36 2.36
CA MET A 73 35.60 -12.06 2.99
C MET A 73 37.08 -11.66 2.99
N ASP A 74 37.97 -12.59 3.36
CA ASP A 74 39.43 -12.37 3.32
C ASP A 74 39.91 -12.02 1.90
N SER A 75 39.34 -12.68 0.88
CA SER A 75 39.66 -12.40 -0.53
C SER A 75 39.20 -11.02 -1.03
N ILE A 76 38.22 -10.40 -0.36
CA ILE A 76 37.68 -9.07 -0.69
C ILE A 76 38.50 -7.98 0.02
N GLU A 77 38.99 -8.25 1.23
CA GLU A 77 39.84 -7.32 1.97
C GLU A 77 41.23 -7.15 1.31
N ASP A 78 41.81 -8.23 0.77
CA ASP A 78 43.09 -8.18 0.04
C ASP A 78 43.01 -7.41 -1.30
N ARG A 79 41.82 -7.27 -1.90
CA ARG A 79 41.64 -6.55 -3.18
C ARG A 79 41.48 -5.04 -3.02
N ASN A 80 41.19 -4.55 -1.82
CA ASN A 80 40.89 -3.14 -1.57
C ASN A 80 42.10 -2.30 -1.13
N THR A 81 43.29 -2.90 -0.93
CA THR A 81 44.48 -2.21 -0.38
C THR A 81 45.47 -1.71 -1.43
N GLY A 82 45.19 -1.80 -2.73
CA GLY A 82 46.12 -1.31 -3.75
C GLY A 82 45.47 -0.82 -5.03
N MET A 83 45.12 0.47 -5.13
CA MET A 83 45.09 1.22 -6.41
C MET A 83 44.91 2.73 -6.17
N SER A 84 45.97 3.51 -6.42
CA SER A 84 45.95 4.98 -6.55
C SER A 84 45.58 5.41 -7.99
N PRO A 85 44.92 6.56 -8.21
CA PRO A 85 44.46 6.96 -9.54
C PRO A 85 45.46 7.83 -10.31
N ALA A 86 45.54 7.63 -11.63
CA ALA A 86 46.26 8.49 -12.60
C ALA A 86 45.27 9.40 -13.38
N PRO A 87 45.70 10.56 -13.93
CA PRO A 87 44.80 11.60 -14.43
C PRO A 87 44.44 11.46 -15.92
N SER A 88 43.27 12.01 -16.30
CA SER A 88 42.72 12.03 -17.67
C SER A 88 43.06 13.33 -18.43
N PRO A 89 43.18 13.32 -19.78
CA PRO A 89 43.37 14.54 -20.56
C PRO A 89 42.08 15.13 -21.14
N HIS A 90 42.10 16.45 -21.30
CA HIS A 90 41.05 17.32 -21.83
C HIS A 90 40.81 17.18 -23.35
N ILE A 91 39.55 17.31 -23.80
CA ILE A 91 39.17 17.61 -25.18
C ILE A 91 38.13 18.74 -25.22
N ARG A 92 38.36 19.74 -26.07
CA ARG A 92 37.53 20.95 -26.31
C ARG A 92 36.39 20.68 -27.32
N PRO A 93 35.26 21.42 -27.27
CA PRO A 93 34.19 21.31 -28.27
C PRO A 93 34.31 22.35 -29.42
N ARG A 94 33.74 22.01 -30.59
CA ARG A 94 33.42 22.93 -31.70
C ARG A 94 31.89 22.97 -31.93
N PRO A 95 31.30 24.11 -32.35
CA PRO A 95 29.85 24.30 -32.45
C PRO A 95 29.35 24.19 -33.90
N ILE A 96 28.10 23.74 -34.12
CA ILE A 96 27.36 23.97 -35.38
C ILE A 96 25.86 24.24 -35.09
N ALA A 97 25.29 25.08 -35.96
CA ALA A 97 24.15 25.96 -35.86
C ALA A 97 22.74 25.33 -35.90
N ARG A 98 21.79 26.11 -35.35
CA ARG A 98 20.34 26.04 -35.54
C ARG A 98 19.94 26.36 -36.99
N GLN A 99 18.99 25.62 -37.54
CA GLN A 99 18.08 26.12 -38.56
C GLN A 99 16.63 25.91 -38.12
N LEU A 100 15.90 27.03 -38.08
CA LEU A 100 14.46 27.12 -37.98
C LEU A 100 13.88 27.02 -39.39
N SER A 101 12.84 26.23 -39.59
CA SER A 101 11.93 26.44 -40.71
C SER A 101 10.49 26.30 -40.24
N SER A 102 9.74 27.38 -40.46
CA SER A 102 8.31 27.51 -40.32
C SER A 102 7.61 26.89 -41.52
N ARG A 103 6.43 26.28 -41.32
CA ARG A 103 5.39 26.27 -42.35
C ARG A 103 3.99 26.08 -41.79
N SER A 104 3.09 26.72 -42.53
CA SER A 104 1.77 27.20 -42.16
C SER A 104 0.65 26.18 -42.42
N ILE A 105 -0.46 26.41 -41.73
CA ILE A 105 -1.76 25.75 -41.75
C ILE A 105 -2.47 25.91 -43.11
N ARG A 106 -3.16 24.87 -43.57
CA ARG A 106 -4.43 24.97 -44.33
C ARG A 106 -5.29 23.73 -44.12
N SER A 107 -6.59 23.97 -43.92
CA SER A 107 -7.65 23.00 -43.70
C SER A 107 -8.27 22.48 -45.00
N THR A 108 -8.96 21.34 -44.92
CA THR A 108 -10.30 21.05 -45.52
C THR A 108 -10.72 19.61 -45.15
N SER A 109 -11.92 19.46 -44.59
CA SER A 109 -12.64 18.21 -44.24
C SER A 109 -13.38 17.62 -45.48
N PRO A 110 -14.24 16.57 -45.41
CA PRO A 110 -14.65 15.69 -44.30
C PRO A 110 -14.75 14.17 -44.66
N ASP A 111 -15.29 13.40 -43.72
CA ASP A 111 -15.82 12.03 -43.82
C ASP A 111 -14.85 10.84 -43.75
N LYS A 112 -14.71 10.32 -42.52
CA LYS A 112 -14.60 8.88 -42.25
C LYS A 112 -15.15 8.59 -40.86
N LEU A 113 -16.06 7.62 -40.79
CA LEU A 113 -16.63 7.06 -39.56
C LEU A 113 -15.53 6.91 -38.51
N ALA A 114 -15.68 7.62 -37.39
CA ALA A 114 -14.79 7.49 -36.26
C ALA A 114 -15.02 6.11 -35.63
N SER A 115 -14.04 5.24 -35.83
CA SER A 115 -13.72 4.15 -34.90
C SER A 115 -13.71 4.71 -33.48
N ILE A 116 -14.38 4.00 -32.58
CA ILE A 116 -14.30 4.18 -31.12
C ILE A 116 -12.80 4.28 -30.76
N PRO A 117 -12.34 5.30 -30.00
CA PRO A 117 -10.93 5.37 -29.62
C PRO A 117 -10.58 4.12 -28.81
N SER A 118 -9.61 3.36 -29.33
CA SER A 118 -8.93 2.31 -28.59
C SER A 118 -8.31 2.91 -27.33
N SER A 119 -8.53 2.28 -26.18
CA SER A 119 -7.87 2.58 -24.91
C SER A 119 -6.40 2.95 -25.13
N THR A 120 -5.99 4.16 -24.77
CA THR A 120 -4.61 4.60 -25.02
C THR A 120 -3.69 4.06 -23.92
N THR A 121 -3.50 2.74 -23.88
CA THR A 121 -2.47 2.13 -23.05
C THR A 121 -1.12 2.76 -23.42
N PRO A 122 -0.34 3.25 -22.45
CA PRO A 122 0.99 3.79 -22.73
C PRO A 122 1.85 2.77 -23.49
N ALA A 123 2.66 3.26 -24.44
CA ALA A 123 3.49 2.41 -25.28
C ALA A 123 4.42 1.48 -24.46
N HIS A 124 4.88 1.92 -23.29
CA HIS A 124 5.76 1.12 -22.42
C HIS A 124 5.05 -0.04 -21.70
N LEU A 125 3.71 -0.10 -21.78
CA LEU A 125 2.88 -1.14 -21.16
C LEU A 125 2.13 -1.99 -22.20
N ALA A 126 2.25 -1.69 -23.49
CA ALA A 126 1.44 -2.30 -24.54
C ALA A 126 1.48 -3.85 -24.51
N GLN A 127 2.65 -4.45 -24.24
CA GLN A 127 2.77 -5.92 -24.21
C GLN A 127 2.23 -6.56 -22.93
N LEU A 128 2.11 -5.82 -21.82
CA LEU A 128 1.46 -6.34 -20.61
C LEU A 128 -0.04 -6.57 -20.82
N VAL A 129 -0.65 -5.80 -21.72
CA VAL A 129 -2.09 -5.87 -22.02
C VAL A 129 -2.41 -6.93 -23.08
N ASN A 130 -1.47 -7.18 -24.02
CA ASN A 130 -1.70 -8.06 -25.17
C ASN A 130 -1.86 -9.56 -24.83
N GLY A 131 -1.49 -9.99 -23.62
CA GLY A 131 -1.55 -11.40 -23.20
C GLY A 131 -2.77 -11.79 -22.37
N VAL A 132 -3.61 -10.85 -21.95
CA VAL A 132 -4.71 -11.10 -21.00
C VAL A 132 -6.05 -10.81 -21.67
N SER A 133 -6.93 -11.82 -21.72
CA SER A 133 -8.33 -11.57 -22.07
C SER A 133 -8.93 -10.65 -21.01
N ALA A 134 -9.21 -9.40 -21.37
CA ALA A 134 -9.86 -8.45 -20.48
C ALA A 134 -11.13 -9.08 -19.90
N GLN A 135 -11.20 -9.19 -18.57
CA GLN A 135 -12.43 -9.64 -17.94
C GLN A 135 -13.50 -8.56 -18.22
N PRO A 136 -14.67 -8.92 -18.77
CA PRO A 136 -15.76 -7.95 -18.97
C PRO A 136 -16.20 -7.40 -17.61
N ALA A 137 -16.76 -6.19 -17.61
CA ALA A 137 -17.20 -5.57 -16.36
C ALA A 137 -18.26 -6.49 -15.73
N PRO A 138 -18.25 -6.69 -14.41
CA PRO A 138 -19.22 -7.56 -13.78
C PRO A 138 -20.63 -7.02 -14.06
N ILE A 139 -21.47 -7.85 -14.67
CA ILE A 139 -22.89 -7.55 -14.81
C ILE A 139 -23.46 -7.50 -13.39
N LEU A 140 -24.06 -6.36 -13.03
CA LEU A 140 -24.74 -6.23 -11.75
C LEU A 140 -25.91 -7.22 -11.69
N ALA A 141 -25.77 -8.24 -10.85
CA ALA A 141 -26.84 -9.21 -10.61
C ALA A 141 -27.99 -8.61 -9.77
N LYS A 142 -27.74 -7.49 -9.07
CA LYS A 142 -28.69 -6.80 -8.20
C LYS A 142 -28.48 -5.29 -8.28
N GLU A 143 -29.59 -4.55 -8.24
CA GLU A 143 -29.57 -3.09 -8.08
C GLU A 143 -28.91 -2.72 -6.73
N PRO A 144 -28.12 -1.63 -6.70
CA PRO A 144 -27.47 -1.13 -5.49
C PRO A 144 -28.52 -0.72 -4.44
N ASP A 145 -28.31 -1.13 -3.19
CA ASP A 145 -29.33 -1.02 -2.13
C ASP A 145 -28.84 -0.31 -0.85
N LEU A 146 -27.58 0.14 -0.81
CA LEU A 146 -27.00 0.70 0.41
C LEU A 146 -27.27 2.20 0.59
N ASN A 147 -27.67 2.89 -0.48
CA ASN A 147 -27.85 4.34 -0.58
C ASN A 147 -26.69 5.09 0.11
N MET A 148 -25.52 5.00 -0.51
CA MET A 148 -24.29 5.66 -0.10
C MET A 148 -23.55 6.17 -1.33
N TRP A 149 -22.76 7.21 -1.13
CA TRP A 149 -21.78 7.67 -2.11
C TRP A 149 -20.45 6.95 -1.89
N CYS A 150 -19.85 6.47 -2.97
CA CYS A 150 -18.49 5.96 -2.96
C CYS A 150 -17.57 7.03 -3.52
N VAL A 151 -16.65 7.52 -2.70
CA VAL A 151 -15.59 8.46 -3.09
C VAL A 151 -14.31 7.66 -3.25
N VAL A 152 -13.68 7.77 -4.40
CA VAL A 152 -12.46 7.04 -4.74
C VAL A 152 -11.34 8.06 -4.98
N PRO A 153 -10.51 8.34 -3.97
CA PRO A 153 -9.28 9.08 -4.17
C PRO A 153 -8.33 8.25 -5.05
N ALA A 154 -8.08 8.74 -6.26
CA ALA A 154 -7.17 8.20 -7.25
C ALA A 154 -5.94 9.10 -7.35
N GLY A 155 -5.13 9.07 -6.30
CA GLY A 155 -3.89 9.81 -6.20
C GLY A 155 -2.67 8.89 -6.06
N GLY A 156 -1.48 9.47 -6.18
CA GLY A 156 -0.21 8.77 -5.96
C GLY A 156 0.37 8.17 -7.24
N ALA A 157 1.57 8.65 -7.61
CA ALA A 157 2.28 8.19 -8.80
C ALA A 157 2.74 6.72 -8.73
N GLY A 158 2.79 6.11 -7.53
CA GLY A 158 3.26 4.73 -7.37
C GLY A 158 4.76 4.55 -7.59
N THR A 159 5.57 5.61 -7.45
CA THR A 159 7.00 5.68 -7.87
C THR A 159 7.92 4.52 -7.46
N ARG A 160 7.56 3.71 -6.46
CA ARG A 160 8.30 2.49 -6.08
C ARG A 160 8.09 1.32 -7.04
N LEU A 161 7.12 1.42 -7.94
CA LEU A 161 6.81 0.48 -9.02
C LEU A 161 7.32 0.97 -10.38
N TRP A 162 8.18 2.00 -10.41
CA TRP A 162 8.91 2.36 -11.62
C TRP A 162 9.74 1.16 -12.11
N PRO A 163 9.82 0.86 -13.42
CA PRO A 163 9.35 1.65 -14.56
C PRO A 163 7.92 1.37 -15.02
N LEU A 164 7.13 0.54 -14.31
CA LEU A 164 5.74 0.29 -14.68
C LEU A 164 4.90 1.56 -14.48
N SER A 165 4.96 2.11 -13.27
CA SER A 165 4.28 3.35 -12.92
C SER A 165 5.15 4.56 -13.26
N ARG A 166 4.51 5.62 -13.76
CA ARG A 166 5.14 6.92 -14.07
C ARG A 166 4.30 8.06 -13.53
N GLU A 167 4.84 9.27 -13.48
CA GLU A 167 4.03 10.43 -13.09
C GLU A 167 2.83 10.63 -14.02
N SER A 168 2.99 10.39 -15.33
CA SER A 168 1.89 10.51 -16.31
C SER A 168 0.92 9.33 -16.32
N TYR A 169 1.33 8.18 -15.80
CA TYR A 169 0.51 6.97 -15.76
C TYR A 169 0.69 6.25 -14.42
N PRO A 170 -0.03 6.72 -13.38
CA PRO A 170 0.14 6.27 -12.01
C PRO A 170 -0.34 4.83 -11.79
N LYS A 171 0.08 4.23 -10.66
CA LYS A 171 -0.18 2.81 -10.37
C LYS A 171 -1.65 2.40 -10.40
N PHE A 172 -2.58 3.30 -10.05
CA PHE A 172 -4.01 2.95 -10.05
C PHE A 172 -4.56 2.67 -11.45
N LEU A 173 -3.89 3.14 -12.51
CA LEU A 173 -4.24 2.87 -13.91
C LEU A 173 -3.57 1.59 -14.46
N LEU A 174 -2.84 0.84 -13.63
CA LEU A 174 -2.14 -0.38 -14.03
C LEU A 174 -2.92 -1.63 -13.62
N ASP A 175 -2.89 -2.66 -14.47
CA ASP A 175 -3.16 -4.04 -14.07
C ASP A 175 -1.88 -4.63 -13.50
N LEU A 176 -1.80 -4.66 -12.17
CA LEU A 176 -0.62 -5.15 -11.47
C LEU A 176 -0.68 -6.65 -11.16
N VAL A 177 -1.85 -7.28 -11.26
CA VAL A 177 -2.01 -8.71 -10.94
C VAL A 177 -2.23 -9.58 -12.18
N GLY A 178 -2.23 -8.98 -13.37
CA GLY A 178 -2.38 -9.70 -14.64
C GLY A 178 -3.77 -10.31 -14.80
N GLN A 179 -4.80 -9.70 -14.21
CA GLN A 179 -6.17 -10.22 -14.22
C GLN A 179 -7.06 -9.55 -15.29
N GLY A 180 -6.50 -8.68 -16.12
CA GLY A 180 -7.17 -7.95 -17.19
C GLY A 180 -7.96 -6.74 -16.68
N ARG A 181 -7.69 -6.31 -15.44
CA ARG A 181 -8.37 -5.20 -14.76
C ARG A 181 -7.34 -4.37 -14.03
N THR A 182 -7.41 -3.05 -14.19
CA THR A 182 -6.55 -2.14 -13.43
C THR A 182 -6.98 -2.08 -11.96
N LEU A 183 -6.15 -1.50 -11.09
CA LEU A 183 -6.54 -1.29 -9.69
C LEU A 183 -7.78 -0.39 -9.56
N LEU A 184 -7.88 0.67 -10.39
CA LEU A 184 -9.03 1.55 -10.46
C LEU A 184 -10.29 0.79 -10.88
N GLN A 185 -10.21 0.01 -11.95
CA GLN A 185 -11.33 -0.80 -12.43
C GLN A 185 -11.74 -1.85 -11.40
N SER A 186 -10.77 -2.50 -10.75
CA SER A 186 -11.04 -3.47 -9.67
C SER A 186 -11.76 -2.82 -8.49
N THR A 187 -11.39 -1.58 -8.15
CA THR A 187 -12.06 -0.79 -7.10
C THR A 187 -13.47 -0.40 -7.53
N TRP A 188 -13.66 0.06 -8.77
CA TRP A 188 -14.97 0.33 -9.36
C TRP A 188 -15.87 -0.90 -9.31
N ASP A 189 -15.41 -2.04 -9.83
CA ASP A 189 -16.14 -3.30 -9.90
C ASP A 189 -16.54 -3.84 -8.53
N ARG A 190 -15.74 -3.53 -7.50
CA ARG A 190 -16.02 -3.90 -6.10
C ARG A 190 -17.06 -2.99 -5.44
N LEU A 191 -17.13 -1.73 -5.83
CA LEU A 191 -18.02 -0.73 -5.22
C LEU A 191 -19.35 -0.59 -5.99
N LEU A 192 -19.37 -0.92 -7.28
CA LEU A 192 -20.53 -0.78 -8.14
C LEU A 192 -21.80 -1.47 -7.60
N PRO A 193 -21.74 -2.69 -7.02
CA PRO A 193 -22.92 -3.32 -6.41
C PRO A 193 -23.45 -2.62 -5.15
N LEU A 194 -22.66 -1.75 -4.52
CA LEU A 194 -23.02 -1.07 -3.27
C LEU A 194 -23.70 0.28 -3.50
N SER A 195 -23.16 1.08 -4.43
CA SER A 195 -23.60 2.47 -4.68
C SER A 195 -24.19 2.69 -6.08
N GLY A 196 -23.85 1.85 -7.05
CA GLY A 196 -24.12 2.10 -8.46
C GLY A 196 -23.27 3.23 -9.06
N ALA A 197 -23.25 3.32 -10.39
CA ALA A 197 -22.38 4.25 -11.10
C ALA A 197 -22.68 5.73 -10.78
N ARG A 198 -23.97 6.07 -10.58
CA ARG A 198 -24.40 7.46 -10.31
C ARG A 198 -23.97 8.00 -8.95
N GLN A 199 -23.75 7.12 -7.97
CA GLN A 199 -23.26 7.48 -6.63
C GLN A 199 -21.76 7.20 -6.46
N MET A 200 -21.01 7.06 -7.56
CA MET A 200 -19.54 7.00 -7.54
C MET A 200 -18.96 8.37 -7.84
N ILE A 201 -17.95 8.80 -7.08
CA ILE A 201 -17.13 9.98 -7.33
C ILE A 201 -15.67 9.55 -7.37
N ILE A 202 -14.96 9.93 -8.42
CA ILE A 202 -13.50 9.76 -8.51
C ILE A 202 -12.85 11.11 -8.29
N VAL A 203 -11.90 11.19 -7.36
CA VAL A 203 -11.08 12.39 -7.14
C VAL A 203 -9.68 12.10 -7.63
N THR A 204 -9.19 12.83 -8.62
CA THR A 204 -7.91 12.54 -9.29
C THR A 204 -7.22 13.83 -9.72
N GLY A 205 -5.92 13.79 -10.01
CA GLY A 205 -5.23 14.95 -10.56
C GLY A 205 -5.68 15.29 -11.99
N ASP A 206 -5.66 16.57 -12.36
CA ASP A 206 -6.03 17.05 -13.71
C ASP A 206 -5.37 16.24 -14.83
N ALA A 207 -4.09 15.85 -14.66
CA ALA A 207 -3.31 15.10 -15.63
C ALA A 207 -3.78 13.64 -15.84
N HIS A 208 -4.70 13.13 -15.01
CA HIS A 208 -5.14 11.73 -15.04
C HIS A 208 -6.63 11.58 -15.35
N VAL A 209 -7.36 12.68 -15.56
CA VAL A 209 -8.80 12.67 -15.84
C VAL A 209 -9.11 11.81 -17.06
N ASP A 210 -8.39 12.01 -18.16
CA ASP A 210 -8.61 11.26 -19.40
C ASP A 210 -8.39 9.75 -19.17
N GLY A 211 -7.31 9.38 -18.47
CA GLY A 211 -7.03 7.97 -18.15
C GLY A 211 -8.07 7.32 -17.23
N VAL A 212 -8.71 8.10 -16.35
CA VAL A 212 -9.83 7.64 -15.52
C VAL A 212 -11.09 7.43 -16.36
N LEU A 213 -11.46 8.41 -17.19
CA LEU A 213 -12.66 8.35 -18.03
C LEU A 213 -12.56 7.25 -19.09
N ASP A 214 -11.38 7.06 -19.69
CA ASP A 214 -11.11 5.97 -20.64
C ASP A 214 -11.33 4.58 -20.00
N GLN A 215 -10.99 4.42 -18.71
CA GLN A 215 -11.14 3.14 -18.00
C GLN A 215 -12.54 2.92 -17.41
N LEU A 216 -13.30 3.99 -17.17
CA LEU A 216 -14.60 3.99 -16.50
C LEU A 216 -15.68 4.70 -17.35
N PRO A 217 -16.09 4.14 -18.50
CA PRO A 217 -17.01 4.80 -19.43
C PRO A 217 -18.43 5.02 -18.87
N ASP A 218 -18.82 4.28 -17.82
CA ASP A 218 -20.13 4.42 -17.16
C ASP A 218 -20.12 5.50 -16.04
N LEU A 219 -18.96 6.09 -15.73
CA LEU A 219 -18.85 7.15 -14.73
C LEU A 219 -19.35 8.48 -15.31
N PRO A 220 -20.29 9.18 -14.65
CA PRO A 220 -20.68 10.51 -15.10
C PRO A 220 -19.53 11.52 -14.97
N ASP A 221 -19.26 12.29 -16.02
CA ASP A 221 -18.22 13.35 -16.02
C ASP A 221 -18.34 14.31 -14.83
N SER A 222 -19.58 14.63 -14.40
CA SER A 222 -19.86 15.50 -13.25
C SER A 222 -19.38 14.95 -11.90
N ASN A 223 -19.00 13.67 -11.87
CA ASN A 223 -18.51 12.95 -10.71
C ASN A 223 -17.00 12.69 -10.75
N VAL A 224 -16.29 13.20 -11.76
CA VAL A 224 -14.82 13.30 -11.73
C VAL A 224 -14.45 14.67 -11.15
N LEU A 225 -13.77 14.64 -10.01
CA LEU A 225 -13.30 15.82 -9.29
C LEU A 225 -11.80 15.95 -9.53
N ALA A 226 -11.44 16.88 -10.41
CA ALA A 226 -10.07 17.08 -10.85
C ALA A 226 -9.32 18.04 -9.88
N GLU A 227 -8.25 17.55 -9.28
CA GLU A 227 -7.37 18.28 -8.37
C GLU A 227 -6.26 18.97 -9.17
N PRO A 228 -6.07 20.30 -9.04
CA PRO A 228 -5.01 21.02 -9.75
C PRO A 228 -3.59 20.61 -9.31
N SER A 229 -3.45 20.13 -8.07
CA SER A 229 -2.18 19.67 -7.50
C SER A 229 -2.41 18.79 -6.26
N PRO A 230 -1.49 17.87 -5.91
CA PRO A 230 -1.71 16.94 -4.81
C PRO A 230 -1.67 17.64 -3.43
N LYS A 231 -2.72 17.42 -2.62
CA LYS A 231 -2.88 18.00 -1.27
C LYS A 231 -3.11 16.95 -0.15
N GLU A 232 -2.68 15.70 -0.37
CA GLU A 232 -2.96 14.53 0.49
C GLU A 232 -4.47 14.18 0.57
N SER A 233 -4.79 13.10 1.26
CA SER A 233 -6.13 12.48 1.25
C SER A 233 -7.25 13.38 1.79
N MET A 234 -7.00 14.26 2.77
CA MET A 234 -8.08 15.05 3.37
C MET A 234 -8.65 16.08 2.40
N ALA A 235 -7.82 16.70 1.55
CA ALA A 235 -8.30 17.68 0.58
C ALA A 235 -9.19 17.00 -0.49
N ALA A 236 -8.76 15.84 -1.00
CA ALA A 236 -9.52 15.06 -1.96
C ALA A 236 -10.88 14.61 -1.41
N ILE A 237 -10.88 13.95 -0.25
CA ILE A 237 -12.10 13.44 0.39
C ILE A 237 -12.99 14.61 0.86
N GLY A 238 -12.38 15.67 1.39
CA GLY A 238 -13.09 16.86 1.87
C GLY A 238 -13.75 17.64 0.74
N LEU A 239 -13.11 17.76 -0.43
CA LEU A 239 -13.71 18.36 -1.62
C LEU A 239 -14.94 17.57 -2.05
N ALA A 240 -14.83 16.24 -2.16
CA ALA A 240 -15.96 15.38 -2.48
C ALA A 240 -17.09 15.54 -1.45
N ALA A 241 -16.78 15.56 -0.16
CA ALA A 241 -17.77 15.76 0.91
C ALA A 241 -18.47 17.13 0.81
N ALA A 242 -17.72 18.21 0.53
CA ALA A 242 -18.26 19.56 0.40
C ALA A 242 -19.20 19.70 -0.81
N VAL A 243 -18.81 19.13 -1.96
CA VAL A 243 -19.65 19.06 -3.16
C VAL A 243 -20.89 18.21 -2.91
N LEU A 244 -20.73 17.03 -2.28
CA LEU A 244 -21.83 16.15 -1.93
C LEU A 244 -22.81 16.81 -0.98
N LEU A 245 -22.36 17.55 0.03
CA LEU A 245 -23.26 18.25 0.96
C LEU A 245 -24.22 19.22 0.25
N LYS A 246 -23.81 19.78 -0.90
CA LYS A 246 -24.67 20.64 -1.74
C LYS A 246 -25.63 19.85 -2.63
N ARG A 247 -25.20 18.70 -3.14
CA ARG A 247 -25.98 17.84 -4.05
C ARG A 247 -26.97 16.94 -3.30
N ASP A 248 -26.58 16.45 -2.13
CA ASP A 248 -27.29 15.51 -1.27
C ASP A 248 -26.95 15.81 0.21
N PRO A 249 -27.78 16.61 0.91
CA PRO A 249 -27.52 17.02 2.30
C PRO A 249 -27.44 15.88 3.31
N GLU A 250 -28.01 14.71 3.01
CA GLU A 250 -28.03 13.53 3.88
C GLU A 250 -27.00 12.46 3.44
N ALA A 251 -26.11 12.81 2.50
CA ALA A 251 -25.12 11.90 1.95
C ALA A 251 -24.28 11.19 3.04
N VAL A 252 -24.33 9.87 3.02
CA VAL A 252 -23.30 9.01 3.63
C VAL A 252 -22.29 8.70 2.55
N LEU A 253 -21.02 9.01 2.79
CA LEU A 253 -19.94 8.69 1.87
C LEU A 253 -18.99 7.65 2.46
N GLY A 254 -18.48 6.77 1.61
CA GLY A 254 -17.36 5.89 1.88
C GLY A 254 -16.16 6.26 1.01
N SER A 255 -15.01 6.53 1.61
CA SER A 255 -13.74 6.77 0.94
C SER A 255 -12.97 5.46 0.79
N PHE A 256 -12.66 5.08 -0.46
CA PHE A 256 -11.94 3.86 -0.80
C PHE A 256 -10.81 4.18 -1.78
N ALA A 257 -9.55 3.90 -1.41
CA ALA A 257 -8.42 4.20 -2.28
C ALA A 257 -8.49 3.41 -3.61
N ALA A 258 -8.11 4.05 -4.71
CA ALA A 258 -8.16 3.46 -6.05
C ALA A 258 -7.14 2.32 -6.28
N ASP A 259 -6.20 2.15 -5.36
CA ASP A 259 -4.97 1.38 -5.52
C ASP A 259 -4.84 0.21 -4.52
N HIS A 260 -5.93 -0.17 -3.84
CA HIS A 260 -5.96 -1.33 -2.94
C HIS A 260 -6.46 -2.60 -3.64
N ILE A 261 -5.77 -3.71 -3.37
CA ILE A 261 -6.22 -5.04 -3.73
C ILE A 261 -7.01 -5.61 -2.56
N ILE A 262 -8.24 -6.08 -2.82
CA ILE A 262 -9.13 -6.67 -1.82
C ILE A 262 -9.66 -8.01 -2.35
N SER A 263 -9.54 -9.06 -1.55
CA SER A 263 -10.07 -10.38 -1.82
C SER A 263 -11.15 -10.77 -0.79
N GLY A 264 -12.15 -11.54 -1.20
CA GLY A 264 -13.31 -11.86 -0.35
C GLY A 264 -14.40 -10.79 -0.41
N ARG A 265 -15.07 -10.69 -1.57
CA ARG A 265 -16.11 -9.69 -1.86
C ARG A 265 -17.20 -9.62 -0.79
N ASP A 266 -17.78 -10.75 -0.41
CA ASP A 266 -18.89 -10.78 0.55
C ASP A 266 -18.49 -10.21 1.93
N ALA A 267 -17.28 -10.50 2.38
CA ALA A 267 -16.76 -9.97 3.64
C ALA A 267 -16.51 -8.45 3.56
N PHE A 268 -16.01 -7.96 2.42
CA PHE A 268 -15.89 -6.53 2.17
C PHE A 268 -17.25 -5.83 2.16
N GLU A 269 -18.21 -6.35 1.39
CA GLU A 269 -19.56 -5.77 1.32
C GLU A 269 -20.26 -5.76 2.68
N SER A 270 -20.13 -6.85 3.46
CA SER A 270 -20.64 -6.91 4.82
C SER A 270 -20.03 -5.81 5.70
N ALA A 271 -18.70 -5.64 5.67
CA ALA A 271 -18.02 -4.62 6.46
C ALA A 271 -18.46 -3.19 6.08
N VAL A 272 -18.63 -2.91 4.78
CA VAL A 272 -19.12 -1.61 4.31
C VAL A 272 -20.57 -1.37 4.75
N ARG A 273 -21.44 -2.39 4.67
CA ARG A 273 -22.83 -2.28 5.13
C ARG A 273 -22.94 -1.96 6.61
N GLU A 274 -22.15 -2.63 7.45
CA GLU A 274 -22.06 -2.32 8.88
C GLU A 274 -21.53 -0.90 9.10
N ALA A 275 -20.49 -0.50 8.36
CA ALA A 275 -19.91 0.83 8.47
C ALA A 275 -20.90 1.94 8.11
N VAL A 276 -21.71 1.76 7.06
CA VAL A 276 -22.79 2.70 6.69
C VAL A 276 -23.83 2.79 7.80
N ALA A 277 -24.23 1.67 8.42
CA ALA A 277 -25.18 1.67 9.52
C ALA A 277 -24.66 2.50 10.71
N VAL A 278 -23.39 2.34 11.09
CA VAL A 278 -22.75 3.10 12.17
C VAL A 278 -22.52 4.57 11.81
N ALA A 279 -22.13 4.86 10.57
CA ALA A 279 -21.97 6.22 10.08
C ALA A 279 -23.28 7.02 10.15
N ARG A 280 -24.42 6.37 9.90
CA ARG A 280 -25.74 6.99 10.04
C ARG A 280 -26.04 7.44 11.48
N SER A 281 -25.41 6.82 12.48
CA SER A 281 -25.47 7.22 13.90
C SER A 281 -24.51 8.36 14.27
N GLY A 282 -23.80 8.97 13.30
CA GLY A 282 -22.99 10.17 13.51
C GLY A 282 -21.51 9.91 13.83
N TYR A 283 -21.03 8.67 13.67
CA TYR A 283 -19.63 8.33 13.81
C TYR A 283 -18.86 8.52 12.49
N LEU A 284 -17.57 8.84 12.61
CA LEU A 284 -16.59 8.54 11.56
C LEU A 284 -16.21 7.07 11.72
N VAL A 285 -16.41 6.25 10.70
CA VAL A 285 -16.17 4.81 10.78
C VAL A 285 -14.97 4.44 9.92
N THR A 286 -14.04 3.66 10.45
CA THR A 286 -12.96 3.06 9.67
C THR A 286 -13.14 1.54 9.55
N ILE A 287 -12.57 0.94 8.51
CA ILE A 287 -12.57 -0.52 8.33
C ILE A 287 -11.18 -1.04 8.71
N GLY A 288 -11.11 -1.80 9.80
CA GLY A 288 -9.85 -2.24 10.40
C GLY A 288 -9.41 -3.62 9.89
N ILE A 289 -8.26 -3.69 9.22
CA ILE A 289 -7.74 -4.94 8.64
C ILE A 289 -7.04 -5.78 9.71
N ALA A 290 -7.24 -7.10 9.69
CA ALA A 290 -6.54 -8.03 10.57
C ALA A 290 -5.02 -8.03 10.26
N PRO A 291 -4.15 -7.67 11.22
CA PRO A 291 -2.71 -7.68 10.98
C PRO A 291 -2.19 -9.11 10.81
N SER A 292 -1.52 -9.40 9.70
CA SER A 292 -0.86 -10.69 9.46
C SER A 292 0.58 -10.75 9.97
N HIS A 293 1.20 -9.59 10.19
CA HIS A 293 2.58 -9.43 10.65
C HIS A 293 2.76 -8.05 11.34
N PRO A 294 3.86 -7.79 12.06
CA PRO A 294 4.08 -6.50 12.71
C PRO A 294 4.65 -5.45 11.75
N SER A 295 3.82 -4.97 10.82
CA SER A 295 4.21 -3.93 9.86
C SER A 295 4.54 -2.60 10.55
N THR A 296 5.64 -1.96 10.17
CA THR A 296 5.96 -0.57 10.54
C THR A 296 5.49 0.45 9.51
N GLY A 297 4.96 -0.03 8.37
CA GLY A 297 4.49 0.78 7.26
C GLY A 297 3.05 1.26 7.39
N PHE A 298 2.27 0.67 8.30
CA PHE A 298 0.83 0.93 8.44
C PHE A 298 0.49 1.64 9.75
N GLY A 299 -0.62 2.37 9.74
CA GLY A 299 -1.28 2.83 10.95
C GLY A 299 -1.98 1.69 11.68
N TYR A 300 -2.12 1.80 12.99
CA TYR A 300 -2.78 0.84 13.87
C TYR A 300 -3.95 1.49 14.60
N ILE A 301 -5.05 0.75 14.71
CA ILE A 301 -6.30 1.14 15.35
C ILE A 301 -6.50 0.23 16.56
N LYS A 302 -6.63 0.81 17.75
CA LYS A 302 -6.90 0.05 18.98
C LYS A 302 -8.41 -0.15 19.15
N LEU A 303 -8.81 -1.42 19.17
CA LEU A 303 -10.20 -1.83 19.40
C LEU A 303 -10.62 -1.51 20.84
N GLY A 304 -11.75 -0.82 20.98
CA GLY A 304 -12.40 -0.58 22.27
C GLY A 304 -13.64 -1.45 22.49
N SER A 305 -14.51 -0.95 23.36
CA SER A 305 -15.81 -1.57 23.67
C SER A 305 -16.71 -1.70 22.43
N PRO A 306 -17.55 -2.76 22.37
CA PRO A 306 -18.59 -2.87 21.34
C PRO A 306 -19.53 -1.66 21.31
N LEU A 307 -20.00 -1.31 20.12
CA LEU A 307 -21.05 -0.32 19.90
C LEU A 307 -22.38 -1.03 19.62
N ASN A 308 -23.43 -0.67 20.34
CA ASN A 308 -24.77 -1.23 20.15
C ASN A 308 -25.50 -0.50 19.03
N VAL A 309 -25.15 -0.80 17.78
CA VAL A 309 -25.81 -0.24 16.57
C VAL A 309 -26.53 -1.36 15.82
N GLN A 310 -27.80 -1.14 15.49
CA GLN A 310 -28.59 -2.09 14.71
C GLN A 310 -27.95 -2.32 13.34
N LYS A 311 -27.87 -3.58 12.89
CA LYS A 311 -27.22 -4.00 11.63
C LYS A 311 -25.70 -3.82 11.60
N ALA A 312 -25.05 -3.59 12.74
CA ALA A 312 -23.59 -3.51 12.84
C ALA A 312 -23.07 -4.21 14.11
N PRO A 313 -23.23 -5.55 14.22
CA PRO A 313 -22.87 -6.30 15.43
C PRO A 313 -21.37 -6.30 15.73
N ASN A 314 -20.51 -6.05 14.72
CA ASN A 314 -19.06 -6.09 14.90
C ASN A 314 -18.46 -4.71 15.23
N ALA A 315 -19.28 -3.66 15.25
CA ALA A 315 -18.82 -2.29 15.48
C ALA A 315 -18.20 -2.12 16.87
N ARG A 316 -17.05 -1.44 16.92
CA ARG A 316 -16.35 -1.10 18.16
C ARG A 316 -15.97 0.37 18.16
N ILE A 317 -15.89 0.96 19.35
CA ILE A 317 -15.29 2.29 19.49
C ILE A 317 -13.78 2.20 19.24
N VAL A 318 -13.20 3.22 18.61
CA VAL A 318 -11.75 3.35 18.54
C VAL A 318 -11.25 4.13 19.75
N THR A 319 -10.26 3.56 20.45
CA THR A 319 -9.67 4.20 21.63
C THR A 319 -8.36 4.93 21.31
N GLU A 320 -7.66 4.51 20.26
CA GLU A 320 -6.38 5.08 19.86
C GLU A 320 -6.11 4.82 18.37
N PHE A 321 -5.56 5.83 17.69
CA PHE A 321 -4.87 5.69 16.40
C PHE A 321 -3.39 5.87 16.62
N LYS A 322 -2.59 4.97 16.05
CA LYS A 322 -1.13 5.05 16.08
C LYS A 322 -0.57 4.91 14.67
N GLU A 323 -0.05 6.00 14.12
CA GLU A 323 0.59 5.97 12.81
C GLU A 323 2.00 5.39 12.88
N LYS A 324 2.28 4.38 12.04
CA LYS A 324 3.62 3.82 11.75
C LYS A 324 4.49 3.60 13.00
N PRO A 325 4.09 2.69 13.92
CA PRO A 325 4.89 2.38 15.10
C PRO A 325 6.24 1.75 14.73
N ASP A 326 7.19 1.78 15.67
CA ASP A 326 8.42 1.01 15.54
C ASP A 326 8.16 -0.50 15.60
N ALA A 327 9.12 -1.31 15.14
CA ALA A 327 8.94 -2.77 15.00
C ALA A 327 8.63 -3.49 16.32
N ARG A 328 9.19 -3.02 17.44
CA ARG A 328 8.91 -3.59 18.77
C ARG A 328 7.48 -3.30 19.18
N THR A 329 7.04 -2.05 18.99
CA THR A 329 5.67 -1.62 19.27
C THR A 329 4.66 -2.36 18.38
N ALA A 330 4.92 -2.48 17.08
CA ALA A 330 4.07 -3.23 16.15
C ALA A 330 3.91 -4.71 16.54
N SER A 331 5.01 -5.34 16.99
CA SER A 331 5.01 -6.73 17.49
C SER A 331 4.18 -6.86 18.77
N ALA A 332 4.31 -5.90 19.69
CA ALA A 332 3.51 -5.88 20.90
C ALA A 332 2.01 -5.72 20.58
N TYR A 333 1.65 -4.85 19.63
CA TYR A 333 0.26 -4.67 19.20
C TYR A 333 -0.34 -5.96 18.64
N LEU A 334 0.37 -6.62 17.74
CA LEU A 334 -0.07 -7.88 17.14
C LEU A 334 -0.34 -8.96 18.22
N ALA A 335 0.57 -9.08 19.21
CA ALA A 335 0.45 -10.07 20.28
C ALA A 335 -0.82 -9.90 21.15
N THR A 336 -1.41 -8.70 21.21
CA THR A 336 -2.64 -8.48 21.99
C THR A 336 -3.92 -8.94 21.29
N GLY A 337 -3.91 -9.07 19.95
CA GLY A 337 -5.14 -9.27 19.15
C GLY A 337 -6.11 -8.08 19.12
N ASN A 338 -5.83 -7.02 19.88
CA ASN A 338 -6.71 -5.86 20.08
C ASN A 338 -6.44 -4.70 19.11
N TYR A 339 -5.57 -4.90 18.12
CA TYR A 339 -5.28 -3.91 17.11
C TYR A 339 -5.67 -4.38 15.72
N ARG A 340 -6.03 -3.43 14.87
CA ARG A 340 -6.23 -3.60 13.43
C ARG A 340 -5.35 -2.63 12.67
N TRP A 341 -4.93 -2.98 11.46
CA TRP A 341 -4.32 -2.00 10.58
C TRP A 341 -5.37 -1.01 10.08
N ASN A 342 -4.95 0.24 9.94
CA ASN A 342 -5.71 1.27 9.25
C ASN A 342 -5.50 1.10 7.74
N GLY A 343 -6.52 0.58 7.05
CA GLY A 343 -6.49 0.41 5.60
C GLY A 343 -6.88 1.68 4.82
N GLY A 344 -6.91 2.86 5.45
CA GLY A 344 -7.24 4.13 4.78
C GLY A 344 -8.68 4.24 4.27
N MET A 345 -9.57 3.35 4.72
CA MET A 345 -10.99 3.34 4.36
C MET A 345 -11.83 3.98 5.45
N PHE A 346 -12.68 4.93 5.06
CA PHE A 346 -13.52 5.69 5.99
C PHE A 346 -14.95 5.79 5.47
N VAL A 347 -15.94 5.63 6.34
CA VAL A 347 -17.37 5.78 6.04
C VAL A 347 -17.99 6.76 7.03
N VAL A 348 -18.66 7.80 6.56
CA VAL A 348 -19.12 8.92 7.39
C VAL A 348 -20.21 9.73 6.66
N LYS A 349 -21.07 10.43 7.40
CA LYS A 349 -21.93 11.46 6.78
C LYS A 349 -21.07 12.63 6.29
N ALA A 350 -21.36 13.15 5.10
CA ALA A 350 -20.64 14.30 4.53
C ALA A 350 -20.61 15.49 5.49
N LYS A 351 -21.77 15.83 6.07
CA LYS A 351 -21.90 16.86 7.11
C LYS A 351 -21.02 16.59 8.33
N THR A 352 -21.05 15.39 8.88
CA THR A 352 -20.25 15.02 10.04
C THR A 352 -18.75 15.14 9.75
N LEU A 353 -18.30 14.70 8.58
CA LEU A 353 -16.89 14.85 8.18
C LEU A 353 -16.47 16.32 8.14
N LEU A 354 -17.29 17.18 7.53
CA LEU A 354 -17.01 18.61 7.41
C LEU A 354 -17.08 19.31 8.78
N ASP A 355 -17.99 18.93 9.66
CA ASP A 355 -18.06 19.45 11.03
C ASP A 355 -16.82 19.08 11.84
N LEU A 356 -16.34 17.83 11.71
CA LEU A 356 -15.08 17.40 12.33
C LEU A 356 -13.89 18.17 11.76
N LEU A 357 -13.82 18.32 10.44
CA LEU A 357 -12.76 19.06 9.75
C LEU A 357 -12.76 20.54 10.15
N LYS A 358 -13.93 21.16 10.30
CA LYS A 358 -14.06 22.54 10.76
C LYS A 358 -13.47 22.74 12.16
N ALA A 359 -13.66 21.75 13.03
CA ALA A 359 -13.15 21.80 14.40
C ALA A 359 -11.63 21.59 14.48
N SER A 360 -11.05 20.80 13.58
CA SER A 360 -9.63 20.43 13.62
C SER A 360 -8.74 21.25 12.69
N VAL A 361 -9.19 21.54 11.47
CA VAL A 361 -8.45 22.25 10.41
C VAL A 361 -9.40 23.26 9.72
N PRO A 362 -9.78 24.35 10.40
CA PRO A 362 -10.81 25.29 9.91
C PRO A 362 -10.47 25.91 8.55
N GLU A 363 -9.20 26.23 8.29
CA GLU A 363 -8.73 26.79 7.02
C GLU A 363 -9.01 25.87 5.83
N LEU A 364 -8.79 24.55 6.00
CA LEU A 364 -9.07 23.56 4.96
C LEU A 364 -10.57 23.44 4.73
N HIS A 365 -11.37 23.37 5.80
CA HIS A 365 -12.83 23.36 5.69
C HIS A 365 -13.36 24.58 4.94
N GLU A 366 -12.96 25.80 5.33
CA GLU A 366 -13.44 27.03 4.72
C GLU A 366 -13.09 27.13 3.23
N GLY A 367 -11.85 26.78 2.87
CA GLY A 367 -11.43 26.77 1.46
C GLY A 367 -12.21 25.76 0.64
N LEU A 368 -12.41 24.54 1.15
CA LEU A 368 -13.20 23.50 0.46
C LEU A 368 -14.67 23.91 0.28
N MET A 369 -15.29 24.54 1.29
CA MET A 369 -16.68 25.01 1.18
C MET A 369 -16.83 26.11 0.14
N LYS A 370 -15.88 27.06 0.05
CA LYS A 370 -15.87 28.10 -0.99
C LYS A 370 -15.71 27.51 -2.40
N ILE A 371 -14.86 26.50 -2.55
CA ILE A 371 -14.71 25.78 -3.82
C ILE A 371 -16.02 25.06 -4.19
N ALA A 372 -16.65 24.40 -3.21
CA ALA A 372 -17.92 23.69 -3.41
C ALA A 372 -19.07 24.62 -3.79
N ASP A 373 -19.14 25.84 -3.24
CA ASP A 373 -20.13 26.86 -3.60
C ASP A 373 -20.06 27.25 -5.09
N ALA A 374 -18.88 27.19 -5.70
CA ALA A 374 -18.66 27.48 -7.11
C ALA A 374 -18.69 26.24 -8.01
N TRP A 375 -18.84 25.03 -7.44
CA TRP A 375 -18.54 23.78 -8.15
C TRP A 375 -19.51 23.49 -9.30
N ASP A 376 -20.82 23.56 -9.01
CA ASP A 376 -21.88 23.33 -10.00
C ASP A 376 -22.50 24.64 -10.51
N VAL A 377 -21.84 25.77 -10.22
CA VAL A 377 -22.22 27.08 -10.73
C VAL A 377 -21.42 27.39 -12.00
N GLY A 378 -22.11 27.48 -13.13
CA GLY A 378 -21.50 27.62 -14.46
C GLY A 378 -20.43 28.72 -14.51
N GLY A 379 -19.23 28.35 -14.96
CA GLY A 379 -18.10 29.27 -15.20
C GLY A 379 -17.29 29.69 -13.97
N GLN A 380 -17.65 29.28 -12.75
CA GLN A 380 -16.96 29.73 -11.54
C GLN A 380 -15.95 28.71 -10.96
N ARG A 381 -16.16 27.41 -11.22
CA ARG A 381 -15.34 26.30 -10.70
C ARG A 381 -13.84 26.50 -10.92
N ALA A 382 -13.42 26.73 -12.17
CA ALA A 382 -12.00 26.81 -12.54
C ALA A 382 -11.29 27.96 -11.81
N LYS A 383 -11.96 29.11 -11.70
CA LYS A 383 -11.43 30.28 -10.98
C LYS A 383 -11.32 29.99 -9.47
N ALA A 384 -12.36 29.42 -8.86
CA ALA A 384 -12.34 29.09 -7.44
C ALA A 384 -11.23 28.09 -7.09
N LEU A 385 -11.05 27.03 -7.91
CA LEU A 385 -9.95 26.08 -7.76
C LEU A 385 -8.60 26.76 -7.89
N HIS A 386 -8.38 27.55 -8.95
CA HIS A 386 -7.11 28.25 -9.17
C HIS A 386 -6.74 29.17 -8.01
N ASP A 387 -7.70 29.94 -7.49
CA ASP A 387 -7.44 30.96 -6.47
C ASP A 387 -7.30 30.36 -5.06
N ILE A 388 -8.03 29.28 -4.74
CA ILE A 388 -8.15 28.75 -3.38
C ILE A 388 -7.32 27.48 -3.17
N TRP A 389 -7.28 26.56 -4.14
CA TRP A 389 -6.61 25.26 -3.98
C TRP A 389 -5.13 25.38 -3.55
N PRO A 390 -4.32 26.29 -4.11
CA PRO A 390 -2.92 26.44 -3.71
C PRO A 390 -2.75 26.79 -2.22
N THR A 391 -3.71 27.51 -1.63
CA THR A 391 -3.65 27.97 -0.23
C THR A 391 -4.06 26.90 0.78
N LEU A 392 -4.68 25.79 0.33
CA LEU A 392 -5.17 24.75 1.22
C LEU A 392 -4.01 24.03 1.93
N PRO A 393 -4.13 23.73 3.25
CA PRO A 393 -3.19 22.88 3.95
C PRO A 393 -3.06 21.50 3.29
N LYS A 394 -1.84 20.97 3.26
CA LYS A 394 -1.55 19.61 2.77
C LYS A 394 -1.51 18.64 3.96
N ILE A 395 -2.55 17.82 4.13
CA ILE A 395 -2.70 16.94 5.31
C ILE A 395 -3.56 15.71 5.00
N ALA A 396 -3.20 14.56 5.56
CA ALA A 396 -3.96 13.33 5.45
C ALA A 396 -5.17 13.30 6.40
N ILE A 397 -6.24 12.59 6.03
CA ILE A 397 -7.46 12.45 6.84
C ILE A 397 -7.20 11.89 8.24
N ASP A 398 -6.19 11.03 8.38
CA ASP A 398 -5.79 10.38 9.62
C ASP A 398 -5.43 11.42 10.69
N HIS A 399 -4.54 12.36 10.33
CA HIS A 399 -4.12 13.45 11.21
C HIS A 399 -5.14 14.58 11.28
N ALA A 400 -5.77 14.91 10.14
CA ALA A 400 -6.71 16.02 10.08
C ALA A 400 -7.98 15.75 10.87
N VAL A 401 -8.50 14.52 10.86
CA VAL A 401 -9.83 14.22 11.39
C VAL A 401 -9.82 12.97 12.27
N ALA A 402 -9.28 11.83 11.81
CA ALA A 402 -9.48 10.55 12.50
C ALA A 402 -8.86 10.53 13.91
N GLU A 403 -7.60 10.96 14.04
CA GLU A 403 -6.88 11.03 15.32
C GLU A 403 -7.57 11.98 16.33
N PRO A 404 -7.87 13.26 16.00
CA PRO A 404 -8.63 14.13 16.90
C PRO A 404 -10.03 13.60 17.24
N ALA A 405 -10.75 13.05 16.26
CA ALA A 405 -12.11 12.54 16.47
C ALA A 405 -12.12 11.30 17.37
N ALA A 406 -11.10 10.43 17.27
CA ALA A 406 -10.98 9.25 18.12
C ALA A 406 -10.77 9.64 19.59
N LYS A 407 -9.92 10.64 19.86
CA LYS A 407 -9.74 11.21 21.21
C LYS A 407 -11.04 11.78 21.79
N ALA A 408 -11.93 12.26 20.93
CA ALA A 408 -13.25 12.76 21.29
C ALA A 408 -14.34 11.67 21.36
N GLY A 409 -14.00 10.39 21.18
CA GLY A 409 -14.96 9.27 21.20
C GLY A 409 -15.93 9.25 20.01
N LYS A 410 -15.56 9.88 18.89
CA LYS A 410 -16.40 10.00 17.69
C LYS A 410 -16.01 9.06 16.55
N VAL A 411 -15.07 8.15 16.78
CA VAL A 411 -14.60 7.19 15.77
C VAL A 411 -14.98 5.78 16.15
N ALA A 412 -15.54 5.05 15.19
CA ALA A 412 -15.83 3.64 15.28
C ALA A 412 -14.98 2.85 14.27
N VAL A 413 -14.83 1.55 14.52
CA VAL A 413 -14.16 0.62 13.62
C VAL A 413 -15.04 -0.60 13.38
N ILE A 414 -15.10 -1.06 12.13
CA ILE A 414 -15.58 -2.39 11.78
C ILE A 414 -14.36 -3.29 11.56
N PRO A 415 -14.10 -4.29 12.41
CA PRO A 415 -13.04 -5.26 12.19
C PRO A 415 -13.36 -6.12 10.94
N ALA A 416 -12.51 -6.03 9.93
CA ALA A 416 -12.67 -6.76 8.67
C ALA A 416 -11.96 -8.11 8.68
N THR A 417 -12.47 -9.03 7.85
CA THR A 417 -11.93 -10.39 7.64
C THR A 417 -11.57 -10.68 6.18
N PHE A 418 -11.74 -9.71 5.29
CA PHE A 418 -11.33 -9.81 3.88
C PHE A 418 -9.81 -9.65 3.73
N GLY A 419 -9.25 -10.18 2.65
CA GLY A 419 -7.84 -9.98 2.31
C GLY A 419 -7.62 -8.57 1.75
N TRP A 420 -6.51 -7.94 2.11
CA TRP A 420 -6.20 -6.54 1.75
C TRP A 420 -4.69 -6.35 1.57
N ASP A 421 -4.32 -5.56 0.56
CA ASP A 421 -2.95 -5.11 0.30
C ASP A 421 -2.96 -3.72 -0.36
N ASP A 422 -2.00 -2.85 -0.02
CA ASP A 422 -1.88 -1.48 -0.55
C ASP A 422 -0.92 -1.35 -1.74
N VAL A 423 -0.29 -2.45 -2.14
CA VAL A 423 0.69 -2.58 -3.22
C VAL A 423 1.71 -1.44 -3.18
N GLY A 424 2.52 -1.45 -2.12
CA GLY A 424 3.48 -0.38 -1.86
C GLY A 424 4.74 -0.42 -2.72
N ASP A 425 5.17 -1.60 -3.18
CA ASP A 425 6.40 -1.82 -3.95
C ASP A 425 6.41 -3.20 -4.65
N PHE A 426 7.51 -3.55 -5.33
CA PHE A 426 7.66 -4.85 -6.01
C PHE A 426 7.72 -6.05 -5.06
N SER A 427 8.11 -5.87 -3.81
CA SER A 427 8.10 -6.96 -2.84
C SER A 427 6.66 -7.35 -2.52
N SER A 428 5.81 -6.36 -2.26
CA SER A 428 4.39 -6.53 -1.99
C SER A 428 3.69 -7.10 -3.23
N LEU A 429 4.02 -6.57 -4.41
CA LEU A 429 3.49 -7.05 -5.68
C LEU A 429 3.79 -8.54 -5.94
N ALA A 430 5.01 -8.97 -5.66
CA ALA A 430 5.40 -10.37 -5.83
C ALA A 430 4.59 -11.32 -4.93
N ASP A 431 4.19 -10.90 -3.72
CA ASP A 431 3.37 -11.73 -2.83
C ASP A 431 1.94 -11.94 -3.35
N LEU A 432 1.47 -11.05 -4.24
CA LEU A 432 0.13 -11.11 -4.83
C LEU A 432 0.07 -11.94 -6.12
N ILE A 433 1.21 -12.17 -6.76
CA ILE A 433 1.30 -12.93 -7.99
C ILE A 433 1.50 -14.42 -7.64
N PRO A 434 0.65 -15.32 -8.15
CA PRO A 434 0.82 -16.75 -7.93
C PRO A 434 2.04 -17.28 -8.70
N ALA A 435 2.79 -18.20 -8.08
CA ALA A 435 3.65 -19.15 -8.80
C ALA A 435 3.96 -20.36 -7.91
N GLU A 436 4.62 -21.36 -8.48
CA GLU A 436 5.03 -22.55 -7.76
C GLU A 436 6.03 -22.24 -6.63
N LYS A 437 6.19 -23.18 -5.70
CA LYS A 437 7.02 -22.96 -4.52
C LYS A 437 8.50 -22.89 -4.93
N GLY A 438 9.14 -21.78 -4.61
CA GLY A 438 10.56 -21.55 -4.92
C GLY A 438 10.80 -20.96 -6.30
N GLU A 439 9.79 -20.90 -7.17
CA GLU A 439 9.92 -20.30 -8.49
C GLU A 439 9.71 -18.78 -8.48
N ALA A 440 10.24 -18.12 -9.51
CA ALA A 440 10.02 -16.71 -9.76
C ALA A 440 8.56 -16.42 -10.06
N ARG A 441 8.06 -15.29 -9.57
CA ARG A 441 6.74 -14.77 -9.97
C ARG A 441 6.85 -14.08 -11.32
N ILE A 442 5.86 -14.27 -12.18
CA ILE A 442 5.86 -13.67 -13.52
C ILE A 442 4.60 -12.83 -13.71
N LEU A 443 4.78 -11.56 -14.06
CA LEU A 443 3.69 -10.66 -14.44
C LEU A 443 3.80 -10.37 -15.94
N GLY A 444 2.86 -10.91 -16.73
CA GLY A 444 2.87 -10.81 -18.18
C GLY A 444 3.07 -12.18 -18.84
N ASP A 445 3.71 -12.20 -20.02
CA ASP A 445 3.87 -13.42 -20.82
C ASP A 445 4.94 -14.36 -20.22
N GLN A 446 4.48 -15.49 -19.68
CA GLN A 446 5.33 -16.52 -19.09
C GLN A 446 6.24 -17.22 -20.11
N SER A 447 5.87 -17.25 -21.39
CA SER A 447 6.70 -17.88 -22.45
C SER A 447 8.01 -17.11 -22.72
N LEU A 448 8.09 -15.87 -22.26
CA LEU A 448 9.28 -15.03 -22.38
C LEU A 448 10.26 -15.20 -21.22
N VAL A 449 9.97 -16.05 -20.23
CA VAL A 449 10.81 -16.15 -19.03
C VAL A 449 11.44 -17.53 -18.93
N LEU A 450 12.77 -17.54 -18.74
CA LEU A 450 13.55 -18.75 -18.49
C LEU A 450 14.32 -18.57 -17.18
N THR A 451 14.03 -19.41 -16.19
CA THR A 451 14.74 -19.41 -14.91
C THR A 451 15.41 -20.75 -14.66
N GLU A 452 16.66 -20.73 -14.22
CA GLU A 452 17.42 -21.92 -13.85
C GLU A 452 18.20 -21.64 -12.56
N SER A 453 18.14 -22.55 -11.60
CA SER A 453 18.79 -22.37 -10.29
C SER A 453 18.51 -21.00 -9.64
N GLN A 454 17.26 -20.53 -9.67
CA GLN A 454 16.81 -19.29 -9.05
C GLN A 454 15.71 -19.59 -8.03
N ALA A 455 15.81 -19.00 -6.85
CA ALA A 455 14.77 -19.02 -5.82
C ALA A 455 13.99 -17.69 -5.78
N GLY A 456 12.68 -17.74 -6.05
CA GLY A 456 11.79 -16.60 -5.87
C GLY A 456 12.04 -15.41 -6.82
N GLY A 457 11.67 -14.20 -6.40
CA GLY A 457 11.74 -12.99 -7.21
C GLY A 457 10.50 -12.68 -8.03
N LEU A 458 10.57 -11.61 -8.83
CA LEU A 458 9.51 -11.14 -9.72
C LEU A 458 10.09 -10.73 -11.08
N ILE A 459 9.54 -11.27 -12.16
CA ILE A 459 9.96 -10.97 -13.52
C ILE A 459 8.78 -10.39 -14.30
N VAL A 460 8.99 -9.25 -14.94
CA VAL A 460 7.98 -8.52 -15.71
C VAL A 460 8.52 -8.23 -17.11
N PRO A 461 8.30 -9.12 -18.10
CA PRO A 461 8.83 -8.98 -19.47
C PRO A 461 7.95 -8.06 -20.34
N ALA A 462 7.62 -6.86 -19.83
CA ALA A 462 6.72 -5.90 -20.47
C ALA A 462 7.22 -5.32 -21.81
N ALA A 463 8.49 -5.49 -22.14
CA ALA A 463 9.04 -5.12 -23.44
C ALA A 463 8.77 -6.16 -24.54
N GLY A 464 8.28 -7.36 -24.18
CA GLY A 464 8.13 -8.49 -25.10
C GLY A 464 9.44 -9.21 -25.43
N ARG A 465 10.51 -8.98 -24.66
CA ARG A 465 11.82 -9.64 -24.82
C ARG A 465 11.91 -10.84 -23.88
N THR A 466 12.60 -11.89 -24.33
CA THR A 466 12.95 -13.02 -23.47
C THR A 466 13.91 -12.60 -22.35
N VAL A 467 13.55 -12.92 -21.10
CA VAL A 467 14.34 -12.69 -19.88
C VAL A 467 14.83 -14.04 -19.36
N ALA A 468 16.15 -14.21 -19.28
CA ALA A 468 16.79 -15.40 -18.74
C ALA A 468 17.53 -15.08 -17.44
N CYS A 469 17.26 -15.84 -16.38
CA CYS A 469 17.89 -15.69 -15.07
C CYS A 469 18.50 -17.02 -14.62
N LEU A 470 19.80 -17.01 -14.32
CA LEU A 470 20.57 -18.18 -13.91
C LEU A 470 21.35 -17.88 -12.63
N GLY A 471 21.07 -18.61 -11.55
CA GLY A 471 21.83 -18.51 -10.29
C GLY A 471 21.66 -17.19 -9.53
N VAL A 472 20.57 -16.45 -9.78
CA VAL A 472 20.29 -15.15 -9.15
C VAL A 472 18.98 -15.19 -8.37
N ASP A 473 19.10 -15.32 -7.06
CA ASP A 473 17.94 -15.47 -6.18
C ASP A 473 17.24 -14.14 -5.88
N ASP A 474 15.92 -14.22 -5.77
CA ASP A 474 15.03 -13.18 -5.27
C ASP A 474 15.17 -11.81 -5.94
N VAL A 475 15.51 -11.84 -7.23
CA VAL A 475 15.65 -10.66 -8.08
C VAL A 475 14.29 -10.16 -8.57
N VAL A 476 14.18 -8.85 -8.68
CA VAL A 476 13.08 -8.16 -9.35
C VAL A 476 13.62 -7.65 -10.67
N VAL A 477 13.10 -8.16 -11.79
CA VAL A 477 13.46 -7.76 -13.15
C VAL A 477 12.22 -7.19 -13.81
N VAL A 478 12.27 -5.90 -14.17
CA VAL A 478 11.16 -5.20 -14.82
C VAL A 478 11.66 -4.60 -16.11
N ASP A 479 11.35 -5.28 -17.21
CA ASP A 479 11.78 -4.91 -18.55
C ASP A 479 10.63 -4.23 -19.28
N THR A 480 10.70 -2.91 -19.42
CA THR A 480 9.77 -2.11 -20.24
C THR A 480 10.48 -1.65 -21.52
N PRO A 481 9.76 -1.33 -22.61
CA PRO A 481 10.37 -0.97 -23.91
C PRO A 481 11.47 0.09 -23.86
N ASP A 482 11.40 1.02 -22.91
CA ASP A 482 12.28 2.18 -22.78
C ASP A 482 13.12 2.18 -21.48
N ALA A 483 12.90 1.24 -20.56
CA ALA A 483 13.64 1.13 -19.30
C ALA A 483 13.68 -0.30 -18.75
N LEU A 484 14.85 -0.68 -18.21
CA LEU A 484 15.05 -1.93 -17.47
C LEU A 484 15.43 -1.61 -16.02
N LEU A 485 14.66 -2.13 -15.08
CA LEU A 485 15.03 -2.14 -13.66
C LEU A 485 15.41 -3.56 -13.24
N ILE A 486 16.56 -3.68 -12.58
CA ILE A 486 16.97 -4.90 -11.87
C ILE A 486 17.25 -4.51 -10.42
N THR A 487 16.60 -5.18 -9.49
CA THR A 487 16.84 -5.04 -8.06
C THR A 487 16.59 -6.38 -7.35
N THR A 488 16.56 -6.38 -6.02
CA THR A 488 16.13 -7.53 -5.22
C THR A 488 14.85 -7.18 -4.48
N ARG A 489 14.03 -8.16 -4.09
CA ARG A 489 12.80 -7.86 -3.33
C ARG A 489 13.10 -7.08 -2.06
N ALA A 490 14.17 -7.45 -1.35
CA ALA A 490 14.65 -6.76 -0.14
C ALA A 490 14.97 -5.27 -0.35
N ARG A 491 15.24 -4.84 -1.59
CA ARG A 491 15.60 -3.46 -1.97
C ARG A 491 14.46 -2.74 -2.70
N SER A 492 13.26 -3.32 -2.80
CA SER A 492 12.13 -2.73 -3.53
C SER A 492 11.77 -1.31 -3.05
N GLN A 493 11.83 -1.05 -1.74
CA GLN A 493 11.59 0.29 -1.18
C GLN A 493 12.60 1.35 -1.64
N ASP A 494 13.79 0.94 -2.09
CA ASP A 494 14.85 1.84 -2.55
C ASP A 494 14.67 2.30 -3.99
N VAL A 495 13.72 1.76 -4.76
CA VAL A 495 13.43 2.17 -6.15
C VAL A 495 13.14 3.67 -6.25
N LYS A 496 12.51 4.27 -5.23
CA LYS A 496 12.31 5.74 -5.14
C LYS A 496 13.60 6.55 -5.27
N LYS A 497 14.74 6.00 -4.83
CA LYS A 497 16.07 6.65 -4.95
C LYS A 497 16.53 6.67 -6.42
N ILE A 498 16.21 5.62 -7.18
CA ILE A 498 16.48 5.57 -8.62
C ILE A 498 15.59 6.58 -9.35
N VAL A 499 14.29 6.63 -9.07
CA VAL A 499 13.37 7.61 -9.67
C VAL A 499 13.83 9.05 -9.44
N ALA A 500 14.28 9.38 -8.23
CA ALA A 500 14.82 10.71 -7.93
C ALA A 500 16.06 11.08 -8.78
N ARG A 501 16.86 10.09 -9.18
CA ARG A 501 17.99 10.27 -10.11
C ARG A 501 17.51 10.33 -11.56
N CYS A 502 16.56 9.48 -11.95
CA CYS A 502 15.93 9.50 -13.28
C CYS A 502 15.35 10.87 -13.59
N LYS A 503 14.65 11.53 -12.65
CA LYS A 503 14.15 12.90 -12.82
C LYS A 503 15.20 13.92 -13.27
N LYS A 504 16.47 13.72 -12.90
CA LYS A 504 17.57 14.63 -13.27
C LYS A 504 18.25 14.23 -14.57
N GLN A 505 18.38 12.93 -14.84
CA GLN A 505 19.18 12.40 -15.94
C GLN A 505 18.33 11.98 -17.15
N PHE A 506 17.12 11.50 -16.91
CA PHE A 506 16.14 11.01 -17.88
C PHE A 506 14.73 11.47 -17.49
N PRO A 507 14.41 12.79 -17.55
CA PRO A 507 13.12 13.33 -17.09
C PRO A 507 11.90 12.71 -17.77
N GLN A 508 12.04 12.29 -19.03
CA GLN A 508 11.00 11.59 -19.78
C GLN A 508 10.62 10.22 -19.18
N LEU A 509 11.50 9.64 -18.35
CA LEU A 509 11.27 8.36 -17.71
C LEU A 509 10.67 8.48 -16.30
N ALA A 510 10.54 9.69 -15.76
CA ALA A 510 10.28 9.92 -14.34
C ALA A 510 8.87 9.57 -13.85
#